data_AF-A0A845S885-F1
#
_entry.id   AF-A0A845S885-F1
#
_cell.length_a   1.000
_cell.length_b   1.000
_cell.length_c   1.000
_cell.angle_alpha   90.00
_cell.angle_beta   90.00
_cell.angle_gamma   90.00
#
_symmetry.space_group_name_H-M   'P 1'
#
loop_
_entity.id
_entity.type
_entity.pdbx_description
1 polymer ?
#
loop_
_entity_poly.entity_id
_entity_poly.type
_entity_poly.pdbx_seq_one_letter_code
_entity_poly.pdbx_strand_id
1 'polypeptide(L)'
;MTFIYKAPITLLILTFLISSVFGTSSIAHAAQRQSCPLHSDVQVQIGTADEVTVSVEKTYTTEIVLKNQNPYFMPGVRVAVALFSPNDTATPLYWRVGGETQLLSPYGEVTLSLESNAEAIPAGEYVLKAFAFQGNETDLLGEVFRDAEKIEGISLKKISAATIEISQELFLDGNKIVKNIALPDRHTPSLRVETKNLSLAPILDAKLISMVSLGSIPLGGAVVGKAYDKTTLLPNFARINDFSTQPYELTASGIIVSTLVDDIRFMPIQSTVFTIENGGTDLSWPYISKIGFSAYPIVANSEIASCVSYAGDWGQLDYWPELLQGSLTITDKDTTLFSEAFFSDESSVNNYFSFTPEINLSTFDIKFSVSNHRLNTVIKEGTPEQMEAQMRSNLIVADEKKLSVVCADEPCGIDTLSIPKKESSENGDSFYQSFWFYIAVTLAATLLMYLLLRRLEPVSKEDFTRRNPDELQ
;
A
#
# COMPACT_ATOMS: atom_id res chain seq x y z
N MET A 1 73.52 -21.95 43.67
CA MET A 1 73.19 -20.62 43.10
C MET A 1 71.91 -20.78 42.33
N THR A 2 70.83 -20.28 42.91
CA THR A 2 69.46 -20.72 42.64
C THR A 2 68.77 -19.69 41.76
N PHE A 3 68.35 -20.10 40.56
CA PHE A 3 67.47 -19.35 39.69
C PHE A 3 66.07 -19.32 40.31
N ILE A 4 65.56 -18.13 40.65
CA ILE A 4 64.18 -17.95 41.12
C ILE A 4 63.44 -16.96 40.21
N TYR A 5 62.64 -17.56 39.34
CA TYR A 5 61.28 -17.17 38.91
C TYR A 5 60.97 -15.71 38.55
N LYS A 6 61.19 -15.36 37.26
CA LYS A 6 60.43 -14.30 36.55
C LYS A 6 59.20 -14.83 35.79
N ALA A 7 58.77 -16.06 36.06
CA ALA A 7 57.68 -16.71 35.31
C ALA A 7 56.23 -16.35 35.72
N PRO A 8 55.89 -15.91 36.96
CA PRO A 8 54.48 -15.75 37.31
C PRO A 8 53.85 -14.49 36.72
N ILE A 9 54.61 -13.41 36.52
CA ILE A 9 54.08 -12.13 36.04
C ILE A 9 53.78 -12.20 34.53
N THR A 10 54.66 -12.83 33.75
CA THR A 10 54.48 -12.96 32.30
C THR A 10 53.31 -13.87 31.95
N LEU A 11 53.10 -14.95 32.71
CA LEU A 11 51.94 -15.83 32.51
C LEU A 11 50.62 -15.14 32.87
N LEU A 12 50.62 -14.30 33.91
CA LEU A 12 49.46 -13.55 34.36
C LEU A 12 49.09 -12.43 33.39
N ILE A 13 50.09 -11.74 32.81
CA ILE A 13 49.87 -10.73 31.76
C ILE A 13 49.38 -11.39 30.47
N LEU A 14 49.90 -12.56 30.10
CA LEU A 14 49.47 -13.28 28.90
C LEU A 14 48.04 -13.82 29.06
N THR A 15 47.68 -14.36 30.23
CA THR A 15 46.28 -14.77 30.51
C THR A 15 45.35 -13.58 30.57
N PHE A 16 45.77 -12.44 31.13
CA PHE A 16 44.95 -11.21 31.13
C PHE A 16 44.73 -10.66 29.72
N LEU A 17 45.76 -10.67 28.87
CA LEU A 17 45.68 -10.26 27.47
C LEU A 17 44.85 -11.22 26.61
N ILE A 18 44.98 -12.54 26.83
CA ILE A 18 44.12 -13.53 26.17
C ILE A 18 42.68 -13.38 26.67
N SER A 19 42.43 -13.12 27.95
CA SER A 19 41.07 -12.82 28.43
C SER A 19 40.56 -11.44 28.01
N SER A 20 41.40 -10.46 27.65
CA SER A 20 40.92 -9.19 27.08
C SER A 20 40.69 -9.27 25.57
N VAL A 21 41.36 -10.20 24.88
CA VAL A 21 41.19 -10.45 23.44
C VAL A 21 40.10 -11.50 23.17
N PHE A 22 39.86 -12.44 24.09
CA PHE A 22 38.84 -13.50 23.97
C PHE A 22 37.71 -13.41 25.02
N GLY A 23 37.80 -12.49 25.98
CA GLY A 23 36.78 -12.24 27.01
C GLY A 23 35.98 -10.96 26.80
N THR A 24 35.99 -10.38 25.60
CA THR A 24 34.76 -9.75 25.09
C THR A 24 33.76 -10.86 24.83
N SER A 25 33.07 -11.23 25.90
CA SER A 25 31.69 -11.71 25.89
C SER A 25 31.30 -12.45 24.60
N SER A 26 31.66 -13.73 24.56
CA SER A 26 31.00 -14.76 23.77
C SER A 26 29.69 -15.25 24.42
N ILE A 27 29.08 -14.40 25.27
CA ILE A 27 27.66 -14.09 25.09
C ILE A 27 27.66 -13.34 23.75
N ALA A 28 27.62 -14.01 22.59
CA ALA A 28 26.33 -14.44 22.08
C ALA A 28 25.23 -13.50 22.60
N HIS A 29 25.42 -12.19 22.40
CA HIS A 29 24.41 -11.40 21.75
C HIS A 29 24.11 -12.19 20.46
N ALA A 30 23.29 -13.25 20.61
CA ALA A 30 22.05 -13.29 19.87
C ALA A 30 21.59 -11.84 19.91
N ALA A 31 22.00 -11.09 18.88
CA ALA A 31 21.52 -9.77 18.70
C ALA A 31 20.03 -10.02 18.69
N GLN A 32 19.35 -9.63 19.77
CA GLN A 32 17.91 -9.46 19.76
C GLN A 32 17.67 -8.31 18.78
N ARG A 33 17.94 -8.57 17.49
CA ARG A 33 17.61 -7.82 16.28
C ARG A 33 16.16 -8.15 15.92
N GLN A 34 15.33 -8.22 16.95
CA GLN A 34 13.89 -8.42 16.99
C GLN A 34 13.49 -7.52 18.15
N SER A 35 12.80 -6.41 18.01
CA SER A 35 11.76 -6.03 17.07
C SER A 35 11.65 -4.51 17.14
N CYS A 36 11.30 -3.84 16.06
CA CYS A 36 10.72 -2.52 16.22
C CYS A 36 9.46 -2.68 17.11
N PRO A 37 9.30 -1.92 18.21
CA PRO A 37 8.12 -2.04 19.08
C PRO A 37 6.82 -1.74 18.32
N LEU A 38 6.85 -0.84 17.35
CA LEU A 38 5.64 -0.50 16.58
C LEU A 38 5.27 -1.54 15.50
N HIS A 39 6.15 -2.48 15.13
CA HIS A 39 6.01 -3.23 13.89
C HIS A 39 4.93 -4.34 13.93
N SER A 40 4.80 -5.07 15.04
CA SER A 40 3.89 -6.23 15.14
C SER A 40 2.92 -6.16 16.32
N ASP A 41 2.82 -4.99 16.95
CA ASP A 41 2.19 -4.86 18.25
C ASP A 41 0.74 -4.38 18.18
N VAL A 42 0.12 -4.34 17.00
CA VAL A 42 -1.35 -4.29 16.92
C VAL A 42 -1.81 -5.70 16.60
N GLN A 43 -2.36 -6.37 17.60
CA GLN A 43 -2.98 -7.68 17.41
C GLN A 43 -4.39 -7.51 16.89
N VAL A 44 -4.77 -8.40 15.98
CA VAL A 44 -6.09 -8.46 15.40
C VAL A 44 -6.61 -9.88 15.50
N GLN A 45 -7.84 -10.02 15.99
CA GLN A 45 -8.50 -11.31 16.18
C GLN A 45 -9.95 -11.19 15.75
N ILE A 46 -10.51 -12.29 15.24
CA ILE A 46 -11.95 -12.38 14.98
C ILE A 46 -12.62 -12.80 16.29
N GLY A 47 -13.55 -11.98 16.77
CA GLY A 47 -14.15 -12.08 18.12
C GLY A 47 -15.18 -13.19 18.30
N THR A 48 -15.48 -13.98 17.27
CA THR A 48 -16.49 -15.05 17.36
C THR A 48 -15.98 -16.21 18.22
N ALA A 49 -16.68 -16.44 19.33
CA ALA A 49 -16.49 -17.58 20.20
C ALA A 49 -17.00 -18.88 19.55
N ASP A 50 -16.16 -19.91 19.51
CA ASP A 50 -16.51 -21.34 19.49
C ASP A 50 -17.14 -21.98 18.23
N GLU A 51 -17.45 -21.24 17.15
CA GLU A 51 -17.94 -21.88 15.91
C GLU A 51 -16.81 -22.31 14.96
N VAL A 52 -16.76 -23.61 14.66
CA VAL A 52 -15.77 -24.21 13.74
C VAL A 52 -16.02 -23.78 12.29
N THR A 53 -17.25 -23.43 11.91
CA THR A 53 -17.60 -22.99 10.54
C THR A 53 -18.86 -22.13 10.53
N VAL A 54 -18.76 -20.93 9.98
CA VAL A 54 -19.90 -19.99 9.85
C VAL A 54 -20.48 -20.06 8.43
N SER A 55 -21.80 -20.21 8.30
CA SER A 55 -22.48 -20.23 6.99
C SER A 55 -23.01 -18.85 6.61
N VAL A 56 -22.76 -18.42 5.37
CA VAL A 56 -23.13 -17.09 4.86
C VAL A 56 -23.90 -17.22 3.56
N GLU A 57 -25.02 -16.48 3.46
CA GLU A 57 -25.78 -16.33 2.21
C GLU A 57 -25.40 -15.05 1.48
N LYS A 58 -25.67 -13.89 2.08
CA LYS A 58 -25.58 -12.59 1.42
C LYS A 58 -24.74 -11.58 2.19
N THR A 59 -24.98 -11.42 3.48
CA THR A 59 -24.22 -10.53 4.35
C THR A 59 -23.63 -11.32 5.50
N TYR A 60 -22.48 -10.85 5.99
CA TYR A 60 -21.80 -11.43 7.13
C TYR A 60 -21.24 -10.31 8.01
N THR A 61 -21.58 -10.33 9.30
CA THR A 61 -21.05 -9.37 10.26
C THR A 61 -19.89 -10.02 11.00
N THR A 62 -18.70 -9.44 10.87
CA THR A 62 -17.50 -9.91 11.56
C THR A 62 -17.24 -9.01 12.77
N GLU A 63 -17.19 -9.59 13.97
CA GLU A 63 -16.64 -8.89 15.13
C GLU A 63 -15.11 -9.00 15.10
N ILE A 64 -14.41 -7.88 15.16
CA ILE A 64 -12.95 -7.79 15.10
C ILE A 64 -12.46 -7.14 16.38
N VAL A 65 -11.62 -7.85 17.12
CA VAL A 65 -10.96 -7.35 18.32
C VAL A 65 -9.56 -6.85 17.94
N LEU A 66 -9.31 -5.57 18.18
CA LEU A 66 -8.02 -4.92 18.03
C LEU A 66 -7.40 -4.68 19.40
N LYS A 67 -6.15 -5.11 19.58
CA LYS A 67 -5.39 -4.86 20.81
C LYS A 67 -4.09 -4.15 20.48
N ASN A 68 -3.86 -2.99 21.07
CA ASN A 68 -2.57 -2.32 21.02
C ASN A 68 -1.67 -2.86 22.13
N GLN A 69 -0.50 -3.39 21.77
CA GLN A 69 0.51 -3.90 22.71
C GLN A 69 1.60 -2.86 22.99
N ASN A 70 1.52 -1.66 22.38
CA ASN A 70 2.49 -0.59 22.58
C ASN A 70 2.13 0.38 23.71
N PRO A 71 3.15 1.06 24.29
CA PRO A 71 2.95 2.20 25.17
C PRO A 71 2.55 3.49 24.44
N TYR A 72 2.52 3.48 23.11
CA TYR A 72 2.12 4.61 22.28
C TYR A 72 0.65 4.51 21.89
N PHE A 73 -0.01 5.65 21.75
CA PHE A 73 -1.27 5.72 21.03
C PHE A 73 -1.03 5.42 19.54
N MET A 74 -1.89 4.59 18.94
CA MET A 74 -1.79 4.18 17.55
C MET A 74 -2.96 4.78 16.75
N PRO A 75 -2.77 5.94 16.11
CA PRO A 75 -3.81 6.63 15.34
C PRO A 75 -4.01 5.99 13.95
N GLY A 76 -5.17 6.24 13.34
CA GLY A 76 -5.43 5.89 11.94
C GLY A 76 -5.36 4.39 11.63
N VAL A 77 -5.51 3.54 12.64
CA VAL A 77 -5.52 2.07 12.46
C VAL A 77 -6.81 1.69 11.75
N ARG A 78 -6.71 0.99 10.63
CA ARG A 78 -7.84 0.44 9.88
C ARG A 78 -7.83 -1.07 9.98
N VAL A 79 -9.01 -1.64 9.81
CA VAL A 79 -9.18 -3.09 9.69
C VAL A 79 -9.56 -3.49 8.29
N ALA A 80 -9.13 -4.67 7.89
CA ALA A 80 -9.65 -5.34 6.72
C ALA A 80 -9.88 -6.81 7.06
N VAL A 81 -10.75 -7.45 6.30
CA VAL A 81 -10.92 -8.90 6.32
C VAL A 81 -10.67 -9.43 4.92
N ALA A 82 -9.98 -10.56 4.84
CA ALA A 82 -9.70 -11.22 3.57
C ALA A 82 -10.08 -12.69 3.63
N LEU A 83 -10.53 -13.20 2.48
CA LEU A 83 -10.94 -14.59 2.27
C LEU A 83 -9.86 -15.30 1.48
N PHE A 84 -9.43 -16.43 2.01
CA PHE A 84 -8.43 -17.30 1.43
C PHE A 84 -9.07 -18.62 0.99
N SER A 85 -8.44 -19.26 0.02
CA SER A 85 -8.77 -20.66 -0.28
C SER A 85 -8.39 -21.54 0.92
N PRO A 86 -9.16 -22.59 1.25
CA PRO A 86 -8.74 -23.57 2.25
C PRO A 86 -7.41 -24.24 1.92
N ASN A 87 -7.03 -24.27 0.64
CA ASN A 87 -5.80 -24.89 0.15
C ASN A 87 -4.65 -23.90 -0.13
N ASP A 88 -4.91 -22.59 -0.08
CA ASP A 88 -3.90 -21.54 -0.28
C ASP A 88 -4.17 -20.41 0.71
N THR A 89 -3.34 -20.37 1.74
CA THR A 89 -3.42 -19.39 2.83
C THR A 89 -2.48 -18.21 2.66
N ALA A 90 -1.69 -18.17 1.58
CA ALA A 90 -0.70 -17.12 1.33
C ALA A 90 -1.30 -15.96 0.53
N THR A 91 -2.18 -16.27 -0.44
CA THR A 91 -2.78 -15.26 -1.32
C THR A 91 -4.28 -15.09 -1.06
N PRO A 92 -4.76 -13.87 -0.76
CA PRO A 92 -6.19 -13.63 -0.60
C PRO A 92 -6.91 -13.68 -1.96
N LEU A 93 -8.10 -14.27 -1.99
CA LEU A 93 -8.98 -14.30 -3.16
C LEU A 93 -9.90 -13.08 -3.20
N TYR A 94 -10.39 -12.69 -2.03
CA TYR A 94 -11.28 -11.55 -1.85
C TYR A 94 -10.90 -10.81 -0.59
N TRP A 95 -11.26 -9.54 -0.52
CA TRP A 95 -11.13 -8.75 0.70
C TRP A 95 -12.21 -7.69 0.82
N ARG A 96 -12.34 -7.19 2.04
CA ARG A 96 -13.17 -6.05 2.35
C ARG A 96 -12.38 -5.17 3.30
N VAL A 97 -12.33 -3.87 2.99
CA VAL A 97 -11.62 -2.89 3.82
C VAL A 97 -12.63 -2.12 4.65
N GLY A 98 -12.39 -2.01 5.95
CA GLY A 98 -13.16 -1.17 6.85
C GLY A 98 -13.04 0.31 6.47
N GLY A 99 -14.17 1.01 6.50
CA GLY A 99 -14.22 2.46 6.25
C GLY A 99 -13.77 3.29 7.46
N GLU A 100 -13.87 2.73 8.66
CA GLU A 100 -13.55 3.42 9.90
C GLU A 100 -12.06 3.32 10.25
N THR A 101 -11.52 4.43 10.75
CA THR A 101 -10.17 4.52 11.31
C THR A 101 -10.29 4.60 12.82
N GLN A 102 -9.37 3.95 13.52
CA GLN A 102 -9.36 3.85 14.97
C GLN A 102 -8.13 4.53 15.56
N LEU A 103 -8.32 5.15 16.72
CA LEU A 103 -7.25 5.51 17.64
C LEU A 103 -7.20 4.45 18.73
N LEU A 104 -6.13 3.65 18.76
CA LEU A 104 -5.93 2.69 19.85
C LEU A 104 -5.12 3.36 20.96
N SER A 105 -5.67 3.38 22.18
CA SER A 105 -4.94 3.84 23.35
C SER A 105 -3.77 2.89 23.70
N PRO A 106 -2.75 3.36 24.44
CA PRO A 106 -1.68 2.51 24.95
C PRO A 106 -2.26 1.32 25.70
N TYR A 107 -1.85 0.10 25.33
CA TYR A 107 -2.36 -1.15 25.92
C TYR A 107 -3.88 -1.34 25.85
N GLY A 108 -4.56 -0.57 24.98
CA GLY A 108 -6.00 -0.56 24.85
C GLY A 108 -6.54 -1.66 23.93
N GLU A 109 -7.82 -1.93 24.08
CA GLU A 109 -8.59 -2.87 23.26
C GLU A 109 -9.85 -2.18 22.71
N VAL A 110 -10.14 -2.42 21.43
CA VAL A 110 -11.35 -1.95 20.75
C VAL A 110 -11.97 -3.11 19.99
N THR A 111 -13.28 -3.28 20.12
CA THR A 111 -14.05 -4.24 19.32
C THR A 111 -14.83 -3.49 18.24
N LEU A 112 -14.68 -3.92 17.01
CA LEU A 112 -15.36 -3.36 15.84
C LEU A 112 -16.31 -4.39 15.24
N SER A 113 -17.42 -3.91 14.71
CA SER A 113 -18.35 -4.72 13.93
C SER A 113 -18.26 -4.34 12.46
N LEU A 114 -17.99 -5.33 11.61
CA LEU A 114 -17.69 -5.14 10.20
C LEU A 114 -18.71 -5.92 9.35
N GLU A 115 -19.79 -5.26 8.91
CA GLU A 115 -20.85 -5.86 8.07
C GLU A 115 -20.42 -5.93 6.61
N SER A 116 -20.13 -7.13 6.10
CA SER A 116 -19.59 -7.38 4.77
C SER A 116 -20.63 -8.00 3.86
N ASN A 117 -20.78 -7.48 2.64
CA ASN A 117 -21.61 -8.06 1.61
C ASN A 117 -20.79 -9.10 0.80
N ALA A 118 -21.31 -10.34 0.76
CA ALA A 118 -20.72 -11.51 0.14
C ALA A 118 -21.35 -11.88 -1.23
N GLU A 119 -22.17 -11.02 -1.83
CA GLU A 119 -22.85 -11.26 -3.12
C GLU A 119 -21.89 -11.50 -4.29
N ALA A 120 -20.67 -10.97 -4.21
CA ALA A 120 -19.64 -11.17 -5.22
C ALA A 120 -18.83 -12.46 -5.02
N ILE A 121 -19.05 -13.18 -3.93
CA ILE A 121 -18.31 -14.40 -3.59
C ILE A 121 -19.09 -15.63 -4.09
N PRO A 122 -18.46 -16.51 -4.89
CA PRO A 122 -19.05 -17.79 -5.29
C PRO A 122 -19.37 -18.70 -4.10
N ALA A 123 -20.29 -19.64 -4.30
CA ALA A 123 -20.53 -20.69 -3.31
C ALA A 123 -19.25 -21.53 -3.11
N GLY A 124 -18.91 -21.83 -1.86
CA GLY A 124 -17.66 -22.51 -1.54
C GLY A 124 -17.26 -22.39 -0.07
N GLU A 125 -16.12 -23.00 0.26
CA GLU A 125 -15.48 -22.91 1.57
C GLU A 125 -14.28 -21.98 1.49
N TYR A 126 -14.09 -21.17 2.52
CA TYR A 126 -13.08 -20.12 2.61
C TYR A 126 -12.51 -20.05 4.03
N VAL A 127 -11.32 -19.47 4.16
CA VAL A 127 -10.74 -19.08 5.45
C VAL A 127 -10.78 -17.56 5.55
N LEU A 128 -11.51 -17.03 6.52
CA LEU A 128 -11.57 -15.60 6.79
C LEU A 128 -10.49 -15.21 7.80
N LYS A 129 -9.68 -14.22 7.45
CA LYS A 129 -8.65 -13.63 8.33
C LYS A 129 -8.85 -12.13 8.43
N ALA A 130 -8.54 -11.56 9.59
CA ALA A 130 -8.59 -10.13 9.83
C ALA A 130 -7.18 -9.54 9.90
N PHE A 131 -7.02 -8.32 9.40
CA PHE A 131 -5.75 -7.61 9.32
C PHE A 131 -5.92 -6.19 9.87
N ALA A 132 -4.90 -5.69 10.57
CA ALA A 132 -4.84 -4.31 11.03
C ALA A 132 -3.67 -3.61 10.34
N PHE A 133 -3.91 -2.41 9.81
CA PHE A 133 -2.90 -1.66 9.07
C PHE A 133 -3.03 -0.15 9.33
N GLN A 134 -1.93 0.58 9.12
CA GLN A 134 -1.91 2.04 9.10
C GLN A 134 -1.45 2.51 7.73
N GLY A 135 -2.22 3.40 7.11
CA GLY A 135 -1.92 3.97 5.79
C GLY A 135 -2.97 3.64 4.74
N ASN A 136 -2.51 3.30 3.55
CA ASN A 136 -3.34 3.06 2.37
C ASN A 136 -3.51 1.56 2.07
N GLU A 137 -4.20 1.24 0.98
CA GLU A 137 -4.49 -0.12 0.58
C GLU A 137 -3.26 -0.89 0.05
N THR A 138 -2.18 -0.21 -0.37
CA THR A 138 -0.87 -0.85 -0.59
C THR A 138 -0.27 -1.33 0.72
N ASP A 139 -0.37 -0.54 1.80
CA ASP A 139 0.05 -0.97 3.14
C ASP A 139 -0.73 -2.21 3.58
N LEU A 140 -2.05 -2.22 3.35
CA LEU A 140 -2.87 -3.41 3.60
C LEU A 140 -2.38 -4.62 2.81
N LEU A 141 -2.09 -4.49 1.51
CA LEU A 141 -1.58 -5.61 0.72
C LEU A 141 -0.26 -6.11 1.28
N GLY A 142 0.67 -5.21 1.62
CA GLY A 142 1.92 -5.58 2.28
C GLY A 142 1.70 -6.38 3.58
N GLU A 143 0.81 -5.90 4.45
CA GLU A 143 0.45 -6.58 5.71
C GLU A 143 -0.18 -7.95 5.46
N VAL A 144 -1.10 -8.06 4.49
CA VAL A 144 -1.76 -9.31 4.14
C VAL A 144 -0.75 -10.35 3.65
N PHE A 145 0.07 -10.01 2.66
CA PHE A 145 1.05 -10.95 2.10
C PHE A 145 2.15 -11.32 3.10
N ARG A 146 2.49 -10.43 4.04
CA ARG A 146 3.52 -10.69 5.07
C ARG A 146 3.03 -11.55 6.22
N ASP A 147 1.79 -11.34 6.67
CA ASP A 147 1.28 -11.91 7.92
C ASP A 147 0.15 -12.93 7.74
N ALA A 148 -0.33 -13.17 6.52
CA ALA A 148 -1.40 -14.14 6.26
C ALA A 148 -1.12 -15.52 6.88
N GLU A 149 0.10 -16.04 6.79
CA GLU A 149 0.44 -17.35 7.35
C GLU A 149 0.51 -17.36 8.90
N LYS A 150 0.70 -16.19 9.52
CA LYS A 150 0.84 -16.04 10.98
C LYS A 150 -0.50 -15.83 11.68
N ILE A 151 -1.51 -15.37 10.95
CA ILE A 151 -2.82 -15.01 11.50
C ILE A 151 -3.76 -16.22 11.39
N GLU A 152 -4.31 -16.62 12.54
CA GLU A 152 -5.37 -17.61 12.60
C GLU A 152 -6.66 -17.05 11.98
N GLY A 153 -7.34 -17.89 11.21
CA GLY A 153 -8.61 -17.54 10.57
C GLY A 153 -9.73 -18.45 11.01
N ILE A 154 -10.96 -18.06 10.66
CA ILE A 154 -12.16 -18.88 10.87
C ILE A 154 -12.62 -19.49 9.54
N SER A 155 -13.25 -20.66 9.58
CA SER A 155 -13.84 -21.26 8.38
C SER A 155 -15.17 -20.58 8.06
N LEU A 156 -15.34 -20.17 6.80
CA LEU A 156 -16.53 -19.54 6.27
C LEU A 156 -17.05 -20.36 5.09
N LYS A 157 -18.34 -20.71 5.13
CA LYS A 157 -19.03 -21.45 4.06
C LYS A 157 -20.05 -20.55 3.37
N LYS A 158 -19.76 -20.16 2.14
CA LYS A 158 -20.71 -19.43 1.28
C LYS A 158 -21.66 -20.44 0.63
N ILE A 159 -22.95 -20.37 0.95
CA ILE A 159 -23.92 -21.39 0.52
C ILE A 159 -24.70 -21.03 -0.74
N SER A 160 -24.83 -19.74 -1.07
CA SER A 160 -25.49 -19.28 -2.29
C SER A 160 -24.47 -18.89 -3.37
N ALA A 161 -24.88 -19.01 -4.64
CA ALA A 161 -24.08 -18.57 -5.77
C ALA A 161 -23.85 -17.04 -5.74
N ALA A 162 -22.80 -16.59 -6.43
CA ALA A 162 -22.57 -15.17 -6.64
C ALA A 162 -23.72 -14.57 -7.46
N THR A 163 -24.22 -13.41 -7.02
CA THR A 163 -25.22 -12.62 -7.75
C THR A 163 -24.60 -11.40 -8.41
N ILE A 164 -23.42 -10.99 -7.93
CA ILE A 164 -22.56 -9.99 -8.52
C ILE A 164 -21.35 -10.72 -9.10
N GLU A 165 -21.14 -10.63 -10.40
CA GLU A 165 -19.99 -11.22 -11.07
C GLU A 165 -19.06 -10.11 -11.55
N ILE A 166 -17.87 -10.07 -10.96
CA ILE A 166 -16.80 -9.15 -11.34
C ILE A 166 -15.63 -10.02 -11.78
N SER A 167 -15.14 -9.81 -12.99
CA SER A 167 -13.92 -10.46 -13.45
C SER A 167 -12.81 -9.44 -13.63
N GLN A 168 -11.60 -9.83 -13.24
CA GLN A 168 -10.38 -9.09 -13.51
C GLN A 168 -9.47 -9.96 -14.37
N GLU A 169 -8.87 -9.33 -15.38
CA GLU A 169 -7.89 -9.96 -16.25
C GLU A 169 -6.66 -9.06 -16.33
N LEU A 170 -5.51 -9.64 -16.00
CA LEU A 170 -4.21 -8.99 -16.11
C LEU A 170 -3.60 -9.27 -17.48
N PHE A 171 -2.99 -8.26 -18.06
CA PHE A 171 -2.24 -8.33 -19.29
C PHE A 171 -0.86 -7.70 -19.08
N LEU A 172 0.17 -8.36 -19.61
CA LEU A 172 1.55 -7.90 -19.60
C LEU A 172 2.04 -7.82 -21.03
N ASP A 173 2.48 -6.63 -21.44
CA ASP A 173 2.89 -6.31 -22.81
C ASP A 173 1.85 -6.73 -23.87
N GLY A 174 0.58 -6.54 -23.53
CA GLY A 174 -0.55 -6.91 -24.37
C GLY A 174 -0.95 -8.40 -24.33
N ASN A 175 -0.21 -9.25 -23.62
CA ASN A 175 -0.52 -10.67 -23.48
C ASN A 175 -1.27 -10.96 -22.19
N LYS A 176 -2.37 -11.71 -22.26
CA LYS A 176 -3.14 -12.12 -21.08
C LYS A 176 -2.29 -13.01 -20.18
N ILE A 177 -2.24 -12.65 -18.90
CA ILE A 177 -1.55 -13.40 -17.86
C ILE A 177 -2.50 -14.45 -17.30
N VAL A 178 -2.08 -15.71 -17.32
CA VAL A 178 -2.84 -16.84 -16.78
C VAL A 178 -2.04 -17.69 -15.78
N LYS A 179 -0.74 -17.41 -15.62
CA LYS A 179 0.18 -18.14 -14.74
C LYS A 179 1.44 -17.31 -14.47
N ASN A 180 2.34 -17.85 -13.65
CA ASN A 180 3.67 -17.30 -13.42
C ASN A 180 4.40 -17.01 -14.74
N ILE A 181 5.09 -15.87 -14.79
CA ILE A 181 5.66 -15.33 -16.02
C ILE A 181 7.17 -15.25 -15.90
N ALA A 182 7.90 -15.66 -16.92
CA ALA A 182 9.32 -15.37 -17.05
C ALA A 182 9.52 -14.09 -17.88
N LEU A 183 10.33 -13.16 -17.37
CA LEU A 183 10.64 -11.89 -18.01
C LEU A 183 12.15 -11.76 -18.22
N PRO A 184 12.58 -11.09 -19.32
CA PRO A 184 13.99 -10.82 -19.54
C PRO A 184 14.54 -9.87 -18.46
N ASP A 185 15.84 -9.90 -18.23
CA ASP A 185 16.49 -8.93 -17.34
C ASP A 185 16.35 -7.50 -17.89
N ARG A 186 16.23 -6.53 -16.98
CA ARG A 186 15.98 -5.10 -17.26
C ARG A 186 14.74 -4.84 -18.10
N HIS A 187 13.71 -5.64 -17.90
CA HIS A 187 12.45 -5.48 -18.60
C HIS A 187 11.62 -4.34 -18.00
N THR A 188 11.01 -3.52 -18.86
CA THR A 188 10.08 -2.45 -18.44
C THR A 188 8.65 -2.85 -18.83
N PRO A 189 7.90 -3.50 -17.93
CA PRO A 189 6.58 -4.02 -18.26
C PRO A 189 5.55 -2.91 -18.53
N SER A 190 4.70 -3.19 -19.52
CA SER A 190 3.43 -2.50 -19.70
C SER A 190 2.31 -3.37 -19.17
N LEU A 191 1.67 -2.93 -18.09
CA LEU A 191 0.53 -3.61 -17.50
C LEU A 191 -0.77 -3.04 -18.01
N ARG A 192 -1.69 -3.93 -18.31
CA ARG A 192 -3.09 -3.60 -18.55
C ARG A 192 -3.95 -4.45 -17.64
N VAL A 193 -4.90 -3.82 -16.96
CA VAL A 193 -5.93 -4.52 -16.20
C VAL A 193 -7.27 -4.26 -16.87
N GLU A 194 -7.95 -5.33 -17.25
CA GLU A 194 -9.32 -5.29 -17.70
C GLU A 194 -10.23 -5.77 -16.58
N THR A 195 -11.11 -4.90 -16.08
CA THR A 195 -12.09 -5.22 -15.03
C THR A 195 -13.49 -5.15 -15.63
N LYS A 196 -14.23 -6.27 -15.60
CA LYS A 196 -15.58 -6.38 -16.15
C LYS A 196 -16.59 -6.52 -15.01
N ASN A 197 -17.66 -5.75 -15.08
CA ASN A 197 -18.84 -5.99 -14.27
C ASN A 197 -19.84 -6.79 -15.12
N LEU A 198 -19.96 -8.09 -14.87
CA LEU A 198 -20.90 -8.99 -15.55
C LEU A 198 -22.27 -9.02 -14.85
N SER A 199 -22.43 -8.21 -13.81
CA SER A 199 -23.67 -8.08 -13.04
C SER A 199 -24.65 -7.12 -13.70
N LEU A 200 -25.93 -7.20 -13.28
CA LEU A 200 -26.99 -6.28 -13.72
C LEU A 200 -26.95 -4.91 -13.00
N ALA A 201 -26.28 -4.82 -11.85
CA ALA A 201 -26.18 -3.59 -11.06
C ALA A 201 -24.82 -2.91 -11.26
N PRO A 202 -24.78 -1.56 -11.36
CA PRO A 202 -23.51 -0.85 -11.44
C PRO A 202 -22.74 -0.94 -10.12
N ILE A 203 -21.41 -0.86 -10.21
CA ILE A 203 -20.53 -0.67 -9.06
C ILE A 203 -20.03 0.78 -9.13
N LEU A 204 -20.48 1.59 -8.18
CA LEU A 204 -20.13 3.00 -8.07
C LEU A 204 -18.92 3.16 -7.15
N ASP A 205 -18.06 4.12 -7.47
CA ASP A 205 -16.95 4.59 -6.61
C ASP A 205 -15.96 3.51 -6.12
N ALA A 206 -15.88 2.37 -6.81
CA ALA A 206 -14.85 1.37 -6.52
C ALA A 206 -13.47 1.93 -6.87
N LYS A 207 -12.48 1.62 -6.03
CA LYS A 207 -11.09 1.98 -6.30
C LYS A 207 -10.39 0.78 -6.91
N LEU A 208 -9.96 0.88 -8.16
CA LEU A 208 -9.03 -0.08 -8.74
C LEU A 208 -7.62 0.28 -8.32
N ILE A 209 -6.91 -0.69 -7.79
CA ILE A 209 -5.51 -0.60 -7.41
C ILE A 209 -4.76 -1.65 -8.20
N SER A 210 -3.72 -1.23 -8.90
CA SER A 210 -2.82 -2.12 -9.60
C SER A 210 -1.40 -1.77 -9.23
N MET A 211 -0.57 -2.76 -8.97
CA MET A 211 0.82 -2.54 -8.56
C MET A 211 1.76 -3.62 -9.04
N VAL A 212 3.02 -3.21 -9.19
CA VAL A 212 4.17 -4.08 -9.42
C VAL A 212 5.10 -3.90 -8.25
N SER A 213 5.41 -5.01 -7.60
CA SER A 213 6.41 -5.07 -6.56
C SER A 213 7.54 -6.01 -6.97
N LEU A 214 8.75 -5.66 -6.58
CA LEU A 214 9.87 -6.58 -6.54
C LEU A 214 9.79 -7.41 -5.24
N GLY A 215 10.19 -8.67 -5.28
CA GLY A 215 10.01 -9.60 -4.17
C GLY A 215 8.54 -10.05 -3.97
N SER A 216 8.33 -10.87 -2.93
CA SER A 216 7.03 -11.49 -2.63
C SER A 216 6.07 -10.62 -1.83
N ILE A 217 6.56 -9.54 -1.21
CA ILE A 217 5.79 -8.67 -0.32
C ILE A 217 5.66 -7.28 -0.95
N PRO A 218 4.45 -6.84 -1.35
CA PRO A 218 4.24 -5.57 -2.02
C PRO A 218 4.11 -4.39 -1.04
N LEU A 219 5.22 -3.99 -0.43
CA LEU A 219 5.25 -2.94 0.59
C LEU A 219 6.47 -2.01 0.48
N GLY A 220 6.28 -0.74 0.83
CA GLY A 220 7.33 0.28 0.86
C GLY A 220 8.15 0.32 -0.42
N GLY A 221 9.49 0.29 -0.27
CA GLY A 221 10.42 0.40 -1.40
C GLY A 221 10.34 -0.73 -2.43
N ALA A 222 9.65 -1.82 -2.11
CA ALA A 222 9.44 -2.93 -3.03
C ALA A 222 8.50 -2.55 -4.20
N VAL A 223 7.57 -1.61 -3.97
CA VAL A 223 6.56 -1.21 -4.94
C VAL A 223 7.15 -0.23 -5.95
N VAL A 224 7.58 -0.77 -7.09
CA VAL A 224 8.19 -0.01 -8.20
C VAL A 224 7.16 0.61 -9.16
N GLY A 225 5.90 0.16 -9.09
CA GLY A 225 4.85 0.71 -9.91
C GLY A 225 3.50 0.62 -9.23
N LYS A 226 2.70 1.69 -9.30
CA LYS A 226 1.34 1.72 -8.76
C LYS A 226 0.42 2.60 -9.61
N ALA A 227 -0.79 2.12 -9.83
CA ALA A 227 -1.88 2.87 -10.45
C ALA A 227 -3.11 2.81 -9.55
N TYR A 228 -3.77 3.97 -9.43
CA TYR A 228 -5.01 4.14 -8.70
C TYR A 228 -6.03 4.76 -9.65
N ASP A 229 -7.15 4.08 -9.86
CA ASP A 229 -8.26 4.61 -10.65
C ASP A 229 -9.55 4.52 -9.82
N LYS A 230 -10.27 5.64 -9.71
CA LYS A 230 -11.65 5.60 -9.23
C LYS A 230 -12.51 5.21 -10.41
N THR A 231 -13.19 4.09 -10.31
CA THR A 231 -13.94 3.55 -11.42
C THR A 231 -15.41 3.34 -11.08
N THR A 232 -16.26 3.71 -12.04
CA THR A 232 -17.64 3.26 -12.10
C THR A 232 -17.72 2.12 -13.09
N LEU A 233 -18.07 0.93 -12.63
CA LEU A 233 -18.24 -0.25 -13.48
C LEU A 233 -19.72 -0.40 -13.83
N LEU A 234 -20.08 0.03 -15.04
CA LEU A 234 -21.43 -0.14 -15.56
C LEU A 234 -21.73 -1.62 -15.87
N PRO A 235 -23.01 -2.05 -15.78
CA PRO A 235 -23.42 -3.41 -16.10
C PRO A 235 -22.99 -3.86 -17.50
N ASN A 236 -22.32 -5.01 -17.60
CA ASN A 236 -21.77 -5.60 -18.83
C ASN A 236 -20.69 -4.77 -19.55
N PHE A 237 -20.10 -3.77 -18.88
CA PHE A 237 -18.98 -3.02 -19.42
C PHE A 237 -17.64 -3.44 -18.78
N ALA A 238 -16.58 -3.24 -19.55
CA ALA A 238 -15.20 -3.39 -19.13
C ALA A 238 -14.58 -2.01 -18.88
N ARG A 239 -13.81 -1.88 -17.80
CA ARG A 239 -12.86 -0.80 -17.60
C ARG A 239 -11.46 -1.34 -17.91
N ILE A 240 -10.75 -0.63 -18.77
CA ILE A 240 -9.35 -0.91 -19.09
C ILE A 240 -8.50 0.14 -18.40
N ASN A 241 -7.52 -0.32 -17.62
CA ASN A 241 -6.55 0.53 -16.97
C ASN A 241 -5.14 0.10 -17.39
N ASP A 242 -4.49 0.98 -18.14
CA ASP A 242 -3.12 0.81 -18.62
C ASP A 242 -2.16 1.55 -17.69
N PHE A 243 -1.07 0.88 -17.32
CA PHE A 243 -0.03 1.41 -16.44
C PHE A 243 1.34 0.87 -16.86
N SER A 244 2.37 1.71 -16.81
CA SER A 244 3.75 1.32 -17.08
C SER A 244 4.62 1.57 -15.86
N THR A 245 5.55 0.66 -15.59
CA THR A 245 6.53 0.83 -14.51
C THR A 245 7.63 1.84 -14.83
N GLN A 246 7.58 2.56 -15.95
CA GLN A 246 8.63 3.53 -16.29
C GLN A 246 8.83 4.59 -15.18
N PRO A 247 10.09 4.95 -14.86
CA PRO A 247 11.34 4.54 -15.50
C PRO A 247 12.00 3.26 -14.92
N TYR A 248 11.29 2.46 -14.12
CA TYR A 248 11.85 1.29 -13.44
C TYR A 248 12.00 0.09 -14.38
N GLU A 249 13.25 -0.31 -14.60
CA GLU A 249 13.63 -1.61 -15.17
C GLU A 249 13.57 -2.68 -14.08
N LEU A 250 12.84 -3.77 -14.33
CA LEU A 250 12.79 -4.91 -13.43
C LEU A 250 14.07 -5.74 -13.54
N THR A 251 14.79 -5.87 -12.43
CA THR A 251 16.05 -6.64 -12.33
C THR A 251 15.95 -7.83 -11.37
N ALA A 252 14.81 -7.99 -10.70
CA ALA A 252 14.56 -9.06 -9.76
C ALA A 252 13.12 -9.57 -9.90
N SER A 253 12.90 -10.81 -9.49
CA SER A 253 11.59 -11.43 -9.45
C SER A 253 10.64 -10.70 -8.50
N GLY A 254 9.33 -10.84 -8.69
CA GLY A 254 8.37 -10.14 -7.85
C GLY A 254 6.92 -10.52 -8.09
N ILE A 255 6.01 -9.64 -7.69
CA ILE A 255 4.57 -9.86 -7.77
C ILE A 255 3.85 -8.68 -8.44
N ILE A 256 2.90 -9.01 -9.31
CA ILE A 256 1.92 -8.07 -9.84
C ILE A 256 0.62 -8.34 -9.10
N VAL A 257 -0.01 -7.29 -8.60
CA VAL A 257 -1.30 -7.39 -7.91
C VAL A 257 -2.26 -6.37 -8.51
N SER A 258 -3.50 -6.78 -8.76
CA SER A 258 -4.59 -5.88 -9.06
C SER A 258 -5.83 -6.27 -8.28
N THR A 259 -6.56 -5.26 -7.81
CA THR A 259 -7.68 -5.47 -6.90
C THR A 259 -8.63 -4.30 -6.98
N LEU A 260 -9.92 -4.58 -6.79
CA LEU A 260 -10.91 -3.56 -6.49
C LEU A 260 -11.03 -3.39 -4.98
N VAL A 261 -11.37 -2.18 -4.55
CA VAL A 261 -11.67 -1.85 -3.15
C VAL A 261 -13.02 -1.16 -3.09
N ASP A 262 -13.85 -1.68 -2.20
CA ASP A 262 -15.19 -1.21 -1.85
C ASP A 262 -15.32 -1.30 -0.33
N ASP A 263 -16.07 -0.38 0.27
CA ASP A 263 -16.21 -0.27 1.72
C ASP A 263 -17.25 -1.24 2.31
N ILE A 264 -18.08 -1.84 1.46
CA ILE A 264 -19.21 -2.69 1.85
C ILE A 264 -19.00 -4.14 1.40
N ARG A 265 -18.52 -4.35 0.18
CA ARG A 265 -18.47 -5.66 -0.48
C ARG A 265 -17.10 -6.30 -0.42
N PHE A 266 -17.10 -7.63 -0.40
CA PHE A 266 -15.91 -8.39 -0.74
C PHE A 266 -15.60 -8.21 -2.22
N MET A 267 -14.40 -7.69 -2.50
CA MET A 267 -13.91 -7.45 -3.85
C MET A 267 -12.80 -8.44 -4.21
N PRO A 268 -12.71 -8.87 -5.48
CA PRO A 268 -11.70 -9.81 -5.92
C PRO A 268 -10.31 -9.17 -5.89
N ILE A 269 -9.32 -10.02 -5.58
CA ILE A 269 -7.90 -9.71 -5.72
C ILE A 269 -7.32 -10.70 -6.73
N GLN A 270 -6.58 -10.18 -7.70
CA GLN A 270 -5.81 -10.98 -8.62
C GLN A 270 -4.32 -10.67 -8.44
N SER A 271 -3.51 -11.72 -8.33
CA SER A 271 -2.06 -11.58 -8.30
C SER A 271 -1.37 -12.62 -9.16
N THR A 272 -0.20 -12.25 -9.69
CA THR A 272 0.69 -13.18 -10.39
C THR A 272 2.12 -12.94 -9.95
N VAL A 273 2.92 -14.00 -9.87
CA VAL A 273 4.36 -13.90 -9.63
C VAL A 273 5.07 -13.86 -10.99
N PHE A 274 6.04 -12.95 -11.12
CA PHE A 274 6.95 -12.92 -12.25
C PHE A 274 8.37 -13.25 -11.80
N THR A 275 9.11 -13.96 -12.64
CA THR A 275 10.50 -14.32 -12.43
C THR A 275 11.37 -13.68 -13.49
N ILE A 276 12.53 -13.15 -13.12
CA ILE A 276 13.50 -12.61 -14.07
C ILE A 276 14.52 -13.70 -14.40
N GLU A 277 14.72 -14.01 -15.68
CA GLU A 277 15.50 -15.17 -16.16
C GLU A 277 16.95 -15.26 -15.63
N ASN A 278 17.54 -14.12 -15.23
CA ASN A 278 18.86 -14.04 -14.59
C ASN A 278 18.88 -13.11 -13.36
N GLY A 279 17.71 -12.79 -12.81
CA GLY A 279 17.57 -11.83 -11.72
C GLY A 279 17.87 -12.49 -10.37
N GLY A 280 18.34 -11.67 -9.42
CA GLY A 280 18.42 -12.08 -8.02
C GLY A 280 17.03 -12.43 -7.47
N THR A 281 16.96 -13.38 -6.55
CA THR A 281 15.71 -13.87 -5.95
C THR A 281 15.32 -13.12 -4.69
N ASP A 282 16.28 -12.51 -4.00
CA ASP A 282 16.08 -12.04 -2.63
C ASP A 282 16.52 -10.58 -2.47
N LEU A 283 15.54 -9.68 -2.56
CA LEU A 283 15.74 -8.27 -2.27
C LEU A 283 15.00 -7.93 -0.98
N SER A 284 15.71 -7.25 -0.08
CA SER A 284 15.10 -6.61 1.07
C SER A 284 14.75 -5.17 0.75
N TRP A 285 13.67 -4.68 1.38
CA TRP A 285 13.13 -3.37 1.12
C TRP A 285 12.75 -2.68 2.41
N PRO A 286 13.17 -1.41 2.63
CA PRO A 286 12.72 -0.64 3.76
C PRO A 286 11.26 -0.23 3.57
N TYR A 287 10.53 -0.21 4.67
CA TYR A 287 9.19 0.35 4.76
C TYR A 287 8.97 0.91 6.16
N ILE A 288 8.00 1.81 6.27
CA ILE A 288 7.54 2.34 7.54
C ILE A 288 6.57 1.31 8.10
N SER A 289 6.79 0.82 9.31
CA SER A 289 5.88 -0.19 9.86
C SER A 289 4.60 0.46 10.39
N LYS A 290 4.72 1.26 11.45
CA LYS A 290 3.62 2.01 12.09
C LYS A 290 4.15 3.30 12.71
N ILE A 291 3.23 4.25 12.93
CA ILE A 291 3.46 5.54 13.59
C ILE A 291 2.60 5.58 14.86
N GLY A 292 3.18 6.03 15.97
CA GLY A 292 2.49 6.24 17.24
C GLY A 292 2.93 7.53 17.93
N PHE A 293 2.21 7.94 18.98
CA PHE A 293 2.58 9.10 19.80
C PHE A 293 2.40 8.86 21.30
N SER A 294 3.22 9.48 22.13
CA SER A 294 3.26 9.23 23.58
C SER A 294 2.15 9.94 24.36
N ALA A 295 1.50 10.96 23.79
CA ALA A 295 0.41 11.69 24.42
C ALA A 295 -0.67 12.10 23.40
N TYR A 296 -1.94 12.15 23.84
CA TYR A 296 -3.09 12.61 23.05
C TYR A 296 -3.95 13.62 23.84
N PRO A 297 -4.38 14.75 23.24
CA PRO A 297 -3.94 15.30 21.95
C PRO A 297 -2.42 15.58 21.94
N ILE A 298 -1.82 15.72 20.75
CA ILE A 298 -0.37 15.94 20.63
C ILE A 298 -0.03 17.35 21.14
N VAL A 299 0.48 17.43 22.37
CA VAL A 299 0.98 18.67 22.98
C VAL A 299 2.46 18.89 22.68
N ALA A 300 2.96 20.11 22.91
CA ALA A 300 4.37 20.44 22.91
C ALA A 300 5.09 19.49 23.87
N ASN A 301 6.15 18.85 23.39
CA ASN A 301 6.88 17.77 24.05
C ASN A 301 6.29 16.35 23.93
N SER A 302 5.25 16.12 23.13
CA SER A 302 4.79 14.76 22.82
C SER A 302 5.80 14.05 21.93
N GLU A 303 6.13 12.80 22.21
CA GLU A 303 6.99 12.01 21.36
C GLU A 303 6.16 11.39 20.23
N ILE A 304 6.48 11.68 18.98
CA ILE A 304 6.02 10.96 17.79
C ILE A 304 7.07 9.90 17.47
N ALA A 305 6.65 8.64 17.55
CA ALA A 305 7.47 7.47 17.35
C ALA A 305 7.11 6.78 16.04
N SER A 306 8.11 6.32 15.30
CA SER A 306 7.94 5.52 14.08
C SER A 306 9.08 4.52 13.98
N CYS A 307 8.86 3.44 13.26
CA CYS A 307 9.95 2.54 12.90
C CYS A 307 10.04 2.30 11.42
N VAL A 308 11.28 2.21 10.96
CA VAL A 308 11.60 1.63 9.66
C VAL A 308 11.98 0.17 9.87
N SER A 309 11.32 -0.71 9.13
CA SER A 309 11.56 -2.15 9.10
C SER A 309 11.81 -2.59 7.67
N TYR A 310 12.29 -3.83 7.51
CA TYR A 310 12.60 -4.39 6.19
C TYR A 310 11.87 -5.71 5.97
N ALA A 311 11.45 -5.93 4.72
CA ALA A 311 10.81 -7.16 4.27
C ALA A 311 11.71 -7.81 3.21
N GLY A 312 11.94 -9.13 3.31
CA GLY A 312 12.81 -9.90 2.41
C GLY A 312 13.88 -10.71 3.15
N ASP A 313 14.76 -11.39 2.40
CA ASP A 313 15.91 -12.11 3.00
C ASP A 313 17.01 -11.13 3.40
N TRP A 314 17.46 -11.27 4.64
CA TRP A 314 18.57 -10.54 5.24
C TRP A 314 19.94 -11.12 4.84
N GLY A 315 19.94 -12.35 4.34
CA GLY A 315 21.14 -13.17 4.18
C GLY A 315 22.10 -12.76 3.07
N GLN A 316 21.72 -11.88 2.14
CA GLN A 316 22.52 -11.55 0.95
C GLN A 316 22.75 -10.05 0.68
N LEU A 317 22.60 -9.18 1.67
CA LEU A 317 23.07 -7.79 1.53
C LEU A 317 24.61 -7.74 1.63
N ASP A 318 25.30 -8.27 0.62
CA ASP A 318 26.77 -8.13 0.42
C ASP A 318 27.17 -6.70 0.01
N TYR A 319 26.20 -5.80 -0.12
CA TYR A 319 26.41 -4.40 -0.49
C TYR A 319 26.29 -3.47 0.73
N TRP A 320 26.99 -2.33 0.60
CA TRP A 320 27.03 -1.22 1.55
C TRP A 320 25.68 -0.96 2.23
N PRO A 321 25.66 -0.58 3.52
CA PRO A 321 24.42 -0.31 4.23
C PRO A 321 23.59 0.69 3.43
N GLU A 322 22.34 0.33 3.14
CA GLU A 322 21.39 1.25 2.51
C GLU A 322 21.24 2.44 3.45
N LEU A 323 21.75 3.61 3.04
CA LEU A 323 21.58 4.84 3.81
C LEU A 323 20.10 5.19 3.77
N LEU A 324 19.47 5.14 4.94
CA LEU A 324 18.10 5.56 5.11
C LEU A 324 18.09 7.04 5.45
N GLN A 325 17.46 7.81 4.58
CA GLN A 325 17.06 9.16 4.90
C GLN A 325 15.55 9.20 4.98
N GLY A 326 15.01 10.09 5.77
CA GLY A 326 13.59 10.36 5.71
C GLY A 326 13.24 11.73 6.23
N SER A 327 11.96 12.01 6.21
CA SER A 327 11.43 13.24 6.78
C SER A 327 10.11 12.97 7.49
N LEU A 328 9.95 13.65 8.61
CA LEU A 328 8.68 13.85 9.28
C LEU A 328 8.21 15.26 8.94
N THR A 329 7.00 15.37 8.41
CA THR A 329 6.36 16.66 8.15
C THR A 329 4.98 16.66 8.80
N ILE A 330 4.66 17.74 9.49
CA ILE A 330 3.36 17.97 10.11
C ILE A 330 2.75 19.19 9.44
N THR A 331 1.58 19.02 8.84
CA THR A 331 0.85 20.08 8.14
C THR A 331 -0.52 20.32 8.75
N ASP A 332 -0.98 21.57 8.76
CA ASP A 332 -2.38 21.92 8.98
C ASP A 332 -2.84 22.80 7.83
N LYS A 333 -3.93 22.41 7.15
CA LYS A 333 -4.55 23.16 6.03
C LYS A 333 -3.51 23.74 5.06
N ASP A 334 -2.65 22.85 4.54
CA ASP A 334 -1.56 23.15 3.60
C ASP A 334 -0.38 23.99 4.14
N THR A 335 -0.38 24.33 5.43
CA THR A 335 0.74 25.00 6.10
C THR A 335 1.60 23.97 6.82
N THR A 336 2.89 23.87 6.46
CA THR A 336 3.85 23.08 7.23
C THR A 336 4.10 23.73 8.58
N LEU A 337 3.64 23.08 9.64
CA LEU A 337 3.84 23.51 11.02
C LEU A 337 5.20 23.06 11.56
N PHE A 338 5.63 21.87 11.14
CA PHE A 338 6.89 21.27 11.55
C PHE A 338 7.45 20.39 10.43
N SER A 339 8.77 20.39 10.26
CA SER A 339 9.44 19.45 9.37
C SER A 339 10.84 19.16 9.89
N GLU A 340 11.13 17.87 10.05
CA GLU A 340 12.45 17.38 10.45
C GLU A 340 12.90 16.29 9.48
N ALA A 341 14.14 16.39 9.03
CA ALA A 341 14.78 15.35 8.25
C ALA A 341 15.70 14.53 9.15
N PHE A 342 15.70 13.22 8.97
CA PHE A 342 16.62 12.33 9.66
C PHE A 342 17.48 11.57 8.65
N PHE A 343 18.66 11.17 9.12
CA PHE A 343 19.60 10.36 8.37
C PHE A 343 20.12 9.27 9.29
N SER A 344 20.02 8.02 8.85
CA SER A 344 20.61 6.87 9.54
C SER A 344 21.93 6.53 8.85
N ASP A 345 23.04 6.77 9.54
CA ASP A 345 24.38 6.33 9.16
C ASP A 345 24.69 4.90 9.66
N GLU A 346 23.90 4.40 10.61
CA GLU A 346 24.11 3.08 11.19
C GLU A 346 23.62 1.96 10.27
N SER A 347 24.48 0.94 10.11
CA SER A 347 24.22 -0.38 9.50
C SER A 347 23.12 -1.22 10.18
N SER A 348 22.35 -0.60 11.07
CA SER A 348 21.24 -1.17 11.81
C SER A 348 19.95 -0.92 11.03
N VAL A 349 19.20 -1.99 10.80
CA VAL A 349 18.21 -2.07 9.73
C VAL A 349 16.78 -2.20 10.31
N ASN A 350 16.65 -1.95 11.62
CA ASN A 350 15.38 -1.71 12.30
C ASN A 350 15.58 -0.47 13.18
N ASN A 351 15.31 0.70 12.62
CA ASN A 351 15.55 1.96 13.32
C ASN A 351 14.24 2.49 13.89
N TYR A 352 14.25 2.63 15.21
CA TYR A 352 13.25 3.39 15.94
C TYR A 352 13.61 4.87 15.86
N PHE A 353 12.67 5.69 15.42
CA PHE A 353 12.83 7.13 15.33
C PHE A 353 11.79 7.80 16.21
N SER A 354 12.24 8.74 17.02
CA SER A 354 11.40 9.55 17.91
C SER A 354 11.62 11.03 17.62
N PHE A 355 10.54 11.77 17.49
CA PHE A 355 10.54 13.20 17.20
C PHE A 355 9.63 13.91 18.17
N THR A 356 9.97 15.14 18.54
CA THR A 356 9.17 15.91 19.50
C THR A 356 8.79 17.23 18.87
N PRO A 357 7.50 17.48 18.54
CA PRO A 357 7.12 18.78 18.02
C PRO A 357 7.22 19.82 19.15
N GLU A 358 7.88 20.94 18.85
CA GLU A 358 8.01 22.08 19.78
C GLU A 358 6.74 22.96 19.84
N ILE A 359 5.61 22.43 19.36
CA ILE A 359 4.32 23.13 19.27
C ILE A 359 3.17 22.19 19.66
N ASN A 360 2.09 22.76 20.21
CA ASN A 360 0.84 22.04 20.44
C ASN A 360 0.09 21.86 19.10
N LEU A 361 -0.52 20.70 18.88
CA LEU A 361 -1.23 20.36 17.66
C LEU A 361 -2.66 19.86 17.98
N SER A 362 -3.68 20.50 17.40
CA SER A 362 -5.09 20.14 17.59
C SER A 362 -5.77 19.61 16.31
N THR A 363 -5.29 19.97 15.13
CA THR A 363 -5.67 19.39 13.82
C THR A 363 -4.43 19.35 12.95
N PHE A 364 -4.08 18.19 12.42
CA PHE A 364 -2.85 18.04 11.64
C PHE A 364 -2.81 16.74 10.83
N ASP A 365 -2.02 16.77 9.76
CA ASP A 365 -1.57 15.60 9.03
C ASP A 365 -0.11 15.30 9.39
N ILE A 366 0.17 14.07 9.79
CA ILE A 366 1.53 13.54 9.89
C ILE A 366 1.86 12.84 8.58
N LYS A 367 2.92 13.29 7.92
CA LYS A 367 3.56 12.59 6.81
C LYS A 367 4.93 12.13 7.26
N PHE A 368 5.13 10.81 7.28
CA PHE A 368 6.44 10.20 7.44
C PHE A 368 6.85 9.56 6.12
N SER A 369 8.06 9.87 5.65
CA SER A 369 8.59 9.34 4.41
C SER A 369 10.00 8.82 4.63
N VAL A 370 10.31 7.68 4.03
CA VAL A 370 11.67 7.12 3.97
C VAL A 370 12.10 7.03 2.52
N SER A 371 13.26 7.60 2.21
CA SER A 371 13.95 7.40 0.95
C SER A 371 15.00 6.30 1.12
N ASN A 372 15.07 5.43 0.13
CA ASN A 372 16.17 4.49 0.02
C ASN A 372 17.16 5.06 -0.99
N HIS A 373 18.30 5.54 -0.51
CA HIS A 373 19.40 5.89 -1.39
C HIS A 373 20.09 4.61 -1.86
N ARG A 374 19.53 3.98 -2.90
CA ARG A 374 20.31 3.06 -3.72
C ARG A 374 21.26 3.89 -4.55
N LEU A 375 22.48 4.04 -4.08
CA LEU A 375 23.57 4.54 -4.91
C LEU A 375 23.66 3.58 -6.10
N ASN A 376 23.12 3.99 -7.25
CA ASN A 376 23.49 3.39 -8.52
C ASN A 376 25.01 3.51 -8.58
N THR A 377 25.71 2.39 -8.46
CA THR A 377 27.18 2.29 -8.42
C THR A 377 27.86 2.81 -9.69
N VAL A 378 27.06 3.30 -10.66
CA VAL A 378 27.51 4.04 -11.83
C VAL A 378 27.02 5.49 -11.73
N ILE A 379 27.65 6.28 -10.85
CA ILE A 379 27.68 7.73 -11.05
C ILE A 379 28.54 7.93 -12.30
N LYS A 380 27.96 8.48 -13.37
CA LYS A 380 28.78 8.85 -14.54
C LYS A 380 29.74 9.94 -14.07
N GLU A 381 31.02 9.83 -14.41
CA GLU A 381 31.99 10.88 -14.08
C GLU A 381 31.44 12.24 -14.51
N GLY A 382 31.45 13.20 -13.58
CA GLY A 382 30.87 14.54 -13.76
C GLY A 382 31.43 15.52 -12.74
N THR A 383 31.07 16.80 -12.86
CA THR A 383 31.45 17.79 -11.85
C THR A 383 30.76 17.50 -10.51
N PRO A 384 31.30 17.94 -9.36
CA PRO A 384 30.65 17.76 -8.05
C PRO A 384 29.17 18.19 -8.03
N GLU A 385 28.83 19.29 -8.72
CA GLU A 385 27.44 19.77 -8.86
C GLU A 385 26.58 18.85 -9.73
N GLN A 386 27.14 18.22 -10.77
CA GLN A 386 26.44 17.25 -11.60
C GLN A 386 26.24 15.91 -10.87
N MET A 387 27.25 15.48 -10.12
CA MET A 387 27.14 14.31 -9.25
C MET A 387 26.12 14.56 -8.13
N GLU A 388 26.12 15.75 -7.52
CA GLU A 388 25.13 16.15 -6.52
C GLU A 388 23.71 16.25 -7.12
N ALA A 389 23.56 16.86 -8.29
CA ALA A 389 22.28 16.92 -9.00
C ALA A 389 21.79 15.52 -9.40
N GLN A 390 22.69 14.63 -9.82
CA GLN A 390 22.37 13.24 -10.15
C GLN A 390 22.01 12.42 -8.89
N MET A 391 22.70 12.63 -7.77
CA MET A 391 22.35 12.03 -6.47
C MET A 391 20.99 12.55 -5.98
N ARG A 392 20.71 13.85 -6.14
CA ARG A 392 19.40 14.46 -5.82
C ARG A 392 18.29 13.98 -6.75
N SER A 393 18.56 13.76 -8.04
CA SER A 393 17.59 13.19 -8.99
C SER A 393 17.34 11.70 -8.77
N ASN A 394 18.23 11.01 -8.05
CA ASN A 394 18.10 9.61 -7.68
C ASN A 394 17.43 9.41 -6.31
N LEU A 395 16.93 10.49 -5.67
CA LEU A 395 16.11 10.39 -4.47
C LEU A 395 14.75 9.79 -4.84
N ILE A 396 14.60 8.49 -4.64
CA ILE A 396 13.32 7.80 -4.74
C ILE A 396 12.78 7.64 -3.33
N VAL A 397 11.62 8.25 -3.06
CA VAL A 397 10.87 8.00 -1.83
C VAL A 397 10.39 6.55 -1.89
N ALA A 398 10.97 5.72 -1.04
CA ALA A 398 10.69 4.30 -0.98
C ALA A 398 9.32 4.05 -0.34
N ASP A 399 8.99 4.78 0.72
CA ASP A 399 7.69 4.68 1.38
C ASP A 399 7.23 6.01 1.94
N GLU A 400 5.91 6.20 1.99
CA GLU A 400 5.23 7.36 2.56
C GLU A 400 3.99 6.90 3.32
N LYS A 401 3.97 7.13 4.63
CA LYS A 401 2.76 7.02 5.44
C LYS A 401 2.23 8.40 5.78
N LYS A 402 0.95 8.59 5.46
CA LYS A 402 0.17 9.76 5.85
C LYS A 402 -0.90 9.36 6.84
N LEU A 403 -0.97 10.12 7.92
CA LEU A 403 -2.00 10.02 8.94
C LEU A 403 -2.67 11.38 9.06
N SER A 404 -3.98 11.41 8.87
CA SER A 404 -4.79 12.61 9.09
C SER A 404 -5.51 12.50 10.42
N VAL A 405 -5.34 13.49 11.29
CA VAL A 405 -6.07 13.60 12.56
C VAL A 405 -6.84 14.91 12.55
N VAL A 406 -8.17 14.80 12.59
CA VAL A 406 -9.07 15.95 12.67
C VAL A 406 -9.90 15.80 13.94
N CYS A 407 -9.90 16.83 14.77
CA CYS A 407 -10.77 16.92 15.93
C CYS A 407 -11.97 17.80 15.60
N ALA A 408 -13.17 17.36 15.99
CA ALA A 408 -14.42 18.08 15.71
C ALA A 408 -14.56 19.37 16.55
N ASP A 409 -14.04 19.40 17.79
CA ASP A 409 -14.03 20.56 18.69
C ASP A 409 -12.79 20.54 19.63
N GLU A 410 -12.33 21.71 20.09
CA GLU A 410 -11.23 21.83 21.07
C GLU A 410 -11.68 21.57 22.52
N PRO A 411 -10.83 20.94 23.38
CA PRO A 411 -9.72 20.05 23.08
C PRO A 411 -10.19 18.58 22.96
N CYS A 412 -9.50 17.79 22.13
CA CYS A 412 -9.86 16.40 21.83
C CYS A 412 -9.94 15.55 23.11
N GLY A 413 -11.16 15.26 23.54
CA GLY A 413 -11.41 14.18 24.49
C GLY A 413 -11.26 12.83 23.80
N ILE A 414 -10.95 11.78 24.55
CA ILE A 414 -10.94 10.38 24.05
C ILE A 414 -12.29 10.02 23.39
N ASP A 415 -13.36 10.70 23.80
CA ASP A 415 -14.75 10.37 23.46
C ASP A 415 -15.32 11.11 22.23
N THR A 416 -14.59 12.04 21.59
CA THR A 416 -15.12 12.91 20.51
C THR A 416 -14.46 12.73 19.15
N LEU A 417 -13.85 11.57 18.90
CA LEU A 417 -13.20 11.29 17.62
C LEU A 417 -14.22 11.06 16.50
N SER A 418 -14.22 11.97 15.53
CA SER A 418 -14.66 11.70 14.17
C SER A 418 -13.50 12.01 13.24
N ILE A 419 -12.75 10.99 12.83
CA ILE A 419 -11.79 11.13 11.74
C ILE A 419 -12.65 11.27 10.48
N PRO A 420 -12.62 12.41 9.76
CA PRO A 420 -13.40 12.55 8.54
C PRO A 420 -13.01 11.41 7.62
N LYS A 421 -14.02 10.78 7.02
CA LYS A 421 -13.79 9.92 5.86
C LYS A 421 -12.84 10.68 4.96
N LYS A 422 -11.69 10.08 4.66
CA LYS A 422 -10.74 10.60 3.67
C LYS A 422 -11.56 11.07 2.48
N GLU A 423 -11.75 12.37 2.33
CA GLU A 423 -12.06 12.92 1.03
C GLU A 423 -10.86 12.48 0.20
N SER A 424 -11.14 11.60 -0.76
CA SER A 424 -10.18 11.32 -1.81
C SER A 424 -9.56 12.65 -2.20
N SER A 425 -8.23 12.76 -2.12
CA SER A 425 -7.51 13.92 -2.63
C SER A 425 -8.24 14.42 -3.87
N GLU A 426 -8.76 15.64 -3.83
CA GLU A 426 -9.40 16.30 -4.96
C GLU A 426 -8.37 16.44 -6.09
N ASN A 427 -8.19 15.36 -6.83
CA ASN A 427 -7.78 15.41 -8.23
C ASN A 427 -9.00 15.09 -9.12
N GLY A 428 -10.22 15.07 -8.55
CA GLY A 428 -11.43 14.55 -9.19
C GLY A 428 -12.35 15.59 -9.83
N ASP A 429 -12.29 16.86 -9.44
CA ASP A 429 -13.29 17.83 -9.89
C ASP A 429 -13.05 18.35 -11.32
N SER A 430 -11.87 18.14 -11.90
CA SER A 430 -11.63 18.47 -13.31
C SER A 430 -12.25 17.47 -14.29
N PHE A 431 -12.47 16.21 -13.88
CA PHE A 431 -12.98 15.17 -14.78
C PHE A 431 -14.52 15.14 -14.84
N TYR A 432 -15.21 15.39 -13.72
CA TYR A 432 -16.67 15.49 -13.72
C TYR A 432 -17.17 16.76 -14.42
N GLN A 433 -16.47 17.89 -14.25
CA GLN A 433 -16.80 19.12 -14.98
C GLN A 433 -16.58 18.94 -16.50
N SER A 434 -15.54 18.23 -16.91
CA SER A 434 -15.26 18.00 -18.34
C SER A 434 -16.27 17.04 -18.99
N PHE A 435 -16.71 15.96 -18.33
CA PHE A 435 -17.71 15.05 -18.90
C PHE A 435 -19.06 15.75 -19.17
N TRP A 436 -19.59 16.49 -18.19
CA TRP A 436 -20.84 17.26 -18.37
C TRP A 436 -20.67 18.43 -19.35
N PHE A 437 -19.48 19.04 -19.40
CA PHE A 437 -19.13 20.04 -20.42
C PHE A 437 -19.18 19.44 -21.83
N TYR A 438 -18.60 18.27 -22.08
CA TYR A 438 -18.65 17.61 -23.39
C TYR A 438 -20.07 17.17 -23.78
N ILE A 439 -20.90 16.69 -22.84
CA ILE A 439 -22.32 16.43 -23.10
C ILE A 439 -23.06 17.72 -23.47
N ALA A 440 -22.84 18.82 -22.75
CA ALA A 440 -23.47 20.10 -23.03
C ALA A 440 -23.04 20.67 -24.39
N VAL A 441 -21.75 20.57 -24.75
CA VAL A 441 -21.23 20.97 -26.07
C VAL A 441 -21.83 20.11 -27.18
N THR A 442 -21.96 18.80 -26.97
CA THR A 442 -22.54 17.89 -27.97
C THR A 442 -24.02 18.19 -28.17
N LEU A 443 -24.79 18.36 -27.09
CA LEU A 443 -26.20 18.76 -27.16
C LEU A 443 -26.37 20.12 -27.84
N ALA A 444 -25.53 21.11 -27.50
CA ALA A 444 -25.55 22.42 -28.14
C ALA A 444 -25.23 22.34 -29.64
N ALA A 445 -24.21 21.54 -30.03
CA ALA A 445 -23.86 21.32 -31.43
C ALA A 445 -24.98 20.59 -32.19
N THR A 446 -25.62 19.59 -31.57
CA THR A 446 -26.74 18.84 -32.19
C THR A 446 -27.96 19.75 -32.36
N LEU A 447 -28.26 20.60 -31.37
CA LEU A 447 -29.32 21.58 -31.44
C LEU A 447 -29.03 22.65 -32.52
N LEU A 448 -27.78 23.12 -32.61
CA LEU A 448 -27.35 24.05 -33.63
C LEU A 448 -27.47 23.43 -35.03
N MET A 449 -27.07 22.17 -35.19
CA MET A 449 -27.18 21.43 -36.45
C MET A 449 -28.65 21.18 -36.84
N TYR A 450 -29.51 20.87 -35.87
CA TYR A 450 -30.95 20.79 -36.07
C TYR A 450 -31.55 22.14 -36.51
N LEU A 451 -31.14 23.24 -35.90
CA LEU A 451 -31.59 24.59 -36.27
C LEU A 451 -31.08 25.00 -37.66
N LEU A 452 -29.84 24.64 -38.02
CA LEU A 452 -29.26 24.87 -39.35
C LEU A 452 -29.96 24.05 -40.42
N LEU A 453 -30.23 22.77 -40.15
CA LEU A 453 -30.99 21.89 -41.06
C LEU A 453 -32.43 22.36 -41.25
N ARG A 454 -33.05 22.95 -40.22
CA ARG A 454 -34.39 23.53 -40.32
C ARG A 454 -34.42 24.87 -41.08
N ARG A 455 -33.28 25.53 -41.23
CA ARG A 455 -33.12 26.77 -42.04
C ARG A 455 -32.76 26.51 -43.50
N LEU A 456 -32.39 25.28 -43.85
CA LEU A 456 -32.34 24.90 -45.26
C LEU A 456 -33.78 24.77 -45.75
N GLU A 457 -34.22 25.76 -46.54
CA GLU A 457 -35.50 25.68 -47.23
C GLU A 457 -35.61 24.34 -47.95
N PRO A 458 -36.76 23.66 -47.88
CA PRO A 458 -36.96 22.44 -48.64
C PRO A 458 -36.74 22.79 -50.12
N VAL A 459 -35.73 22.19 -50.74
CA VAL A 459 -35.47 22.31 -52.17
C VAL A 459 -36.80 22.02 -52.87
N SER A 460 -37.35 23.04 -53.53
CA SER A 460 -38.61 22.90 -54.24
C SER A 460 -38.45 21.79 -55.29
N LYS A 461 -39.47 20.94 -55.44
CA LYS A 461 -39.46 19.79 -56.35
C LYS A 461 -39.25 20.17 -57.83
N GLU A 462 -39.10 21.44 -58.18
CA GLU A 462 -38.94 21.91 -59.55
C GLU A 462 -37.49 21.81 -60.07
N ASP A 463 -36.48 21.75 -59.20
CA ASP A 463 -35.07 21.74 -59.62
C ASP A 463 -34.54 20.35 -60.04
N PHE A 464 -35.30 19.27 -59.84
CA PHE A 464 -34.85 17.92 -60.20
C PHE A 464 -35.11 17.54 -61.68
N THR A 465 -35.79 18.39 -62.46
CA THR A 465 -36.18 18.07 -63.86
C THR A 465 -35.34 18.75 -64.93
N ARG A 466 -34.24 19.41 -64.59
CA ARG A 466 -33.31 20.01 -65.56
C ARG A 466 -31.85 19.73 -65.21
N ARG A 467 -31.45 18.46 -65.24
CA ARG A 467 -30.07 18.11 -65.60
C ARG A 467 -30.10 17.04 -66.68
N ASN A 468 -29.62 17.47 -67.84
CA ASN A 468 -29.43 16.66 -69.04
C ASN A 468 -28.42 15.54 -68.74
N PRO A 469 -28.59 14.30 -69.23
CA PRO A 469 -27.67 13.20 -68.96
C PRO A 469 -26.29 13.30 -69.65
N ASP A 470 -26.04 14.32 -70.47
CA ASP A 470 -24.89 14.35 -71.38
C ASP A 470 -23.64 15.09 -70.87
N GLU A 471 -23.56 15.46 -69.58
CA GLU A 471 -22.39 16.16 -69.02
C GLU A 471 -21.54 15.34 -68.03
N LEU A 472 -21.59 14.00 -68.11
CA LEU A 472 -20.60 13.14 -67.45
C LEU A 472 -20.05 12.10 -68.45
N GLN A 473 -19.19 12.57 -69.35
CA GLN A 473 -18.11 11.78 -69.96
C GLN A 473 -16.77 12.32 -69.50
#